data_AF-A0A822EY97-F1
#
_entry.id   AF-A0A822EY97-F1
#
_cell.length_a   1.000
_cell.length_b   1.000
_cell.length_c   1.000
_cell.angle_alpha   90.00
_cell.angle_beta   90.00
_cell.angle_gamma   90.00
#
_symmetry.space_group_name_H-M   'P 1'
#
loop_
_entity.id
_entity.type
_entity.pdbx_description
1 polymer ?
#
loop_
_entity_poly.entity_id
_entity_poly.type
_entity_poly.pdbx_seq_one_letter_code
_entity_poly.pdbx_strand_id
1 'polypeptide(L)' 'FDIVTCVCRSEVTIAGNFFLATGSRGCTVCIWIWNGTKGAIVDREYPNQGYS' A
#
# COMPACT_ATOMS: atom_id res chain seq x y z
N PHE A 1 3.01 -18.24 -10.47
CA PHE A 1 2.91 -17.64 -9.12
C PHE A 1 4.29 -17.60 -8.52
N ASP A 2 4.67 -16.48 -7.95
CA ASP A 2 5.95 -16.30 -7.27
C ASP A 2 5.71 -16.18 -5.75
N ILE A 3 6.73 -16.48 -4.94
CA ILE A 3 6.62 -16.56 -3.48
C ILE A 3 7.05 -15.22 -2.89
N VAL A 4 6.13 -14.55 -2.19
CA VAL A 4 6.45 -13.38 -1.37
C VAL A 4 7.32 -13.82 -0.20
N THR A 5 8.52 -13.26 -0.11
CA THR A 5 9.50 -13.60 0.93
C THR A 5 9.60 -12.53 2.00
N CYS A 6 9.18 -11.29 1.70
CA CYS A 6 9.22 -10.20 2.65
C CYS A 6 8.03 -9.24 2.48
N VAL A 7 7.65 -8.63 3.61
CA VAL A 7 6.66 -7.57 3.69
C VAL A 7 7.20 -6.48 4.59
N CYS A 8 7.05 -5.22 4.18
CA CYS A 8 7.36 -4.07 5.02
C CYS A 8 6.27 -3.01 4.91
N ARG A 9 6.10 -2.25 5.99
CA ARG A 9 5.11 -1.18 6.11
C ARG A 9 5.85 0.13 6.33
N SER A 10 5.40 1.19 5.67
CA SER A 10 5.84 2.55 5.99
C SER A 10 5.32 2.99 7.37
N GLU A 11 5.74 4.18 7.78
CA GLU A 11 5.05 4.92 8.83
C GLU A 11 3.58 5.14 8.47
N VAL A 12 2.75 5.30 9.50
CA VAL A 12 1.30 5.42 9.40
C VAL A 12 0.88 6.85 9.72
N THR A 13 -0.01 7.40 8.91
CA THR A 13 -0.61 8.71 9.21
C THR A 13 -1.63 8.59 10.35
N ILE A 14 -2.04 9.73 10.92
CA ILE A 14 -3.11 9.77 11.94
C ILE A 14 -4.42 9.19 11.39
N ALA A 15 -4.69 9.37 10.09
CA ALA A 15 -5.85 8.79 9.41
C ALA A 15 -5.68 7.28 9.10
N GLY A 16 -4.58 6.66 9.54
CA GLY A 16 -4.31 5.24 9.34
C GLY A 16 -3.79 4.88 7.94
N ASN A 17 -3.44 5.86 7.10
CA ASN A 17 -2.91 5.60 5.75
C ASN A 17 -1.44 5.20 5.82
N PHE A 18 -1.03 4.23 5.00
CA PHE A 18 0.36 3.82 4.88
C PHE A 18 0.62 3.14 3.53
N PHE A 19 1.90 2.95 3.20
CA PHE A 19 2.32 2.13 2.09
C PHE A 19 2.74 0.74 2.58
N LEU A 20 2.35 -0.28 1.85
CA LEU A 20 2.83 -1.65 2.05
C LEU A 20 3.73 -2.01 0.88
N ALA A 21 4.88 -2.61 1.15
CA ALA A 21 5.75 -3.15 0.12
C ALA A 21 5.91 -4.65 0.32
N THR A 22 5.79 -5.41 -0.77
CA THR A 22 5.98 -6.86 -0.77
C THR A 22 7.09 -7.21 -1.74
N GLY A 23 8.09 -7.95 -1.27
CA GLY A 23 9.20 -8.44 -2.09
C GLY A 23 9.09 -9.95 -2.30
N SER A 24 9.43 -10.39 -3.50
CA SER A 24 9.25 -11.76 -3.96
C SER A 24 10.57 -12.43 -4.33
N ARG A 25 10.61 -13.77 -4.30
CA ARG A 25 11.79 -14.58 -4.67
C ARG A 25 12.28 -14.31 -6.10
N GLY A 26 11.37 -13.99 -7.03
CA GLY A 26 11.70 -13.59 -8.40
C GLY A 26 12.24 -12.17 -8.56
N CYS A 27 12.75 -11.57 -7.49
CA CYS A 27 13.34 -10.23 -7.48
C CYS A 27 12.36 -9.11 -7.86
N THR A 28 11.06 -9.31 -7.65
CA THR A 28 10.04 -8.29 -7.88
C THR A 28 9.61 -7.64 -6.56
N VAL A 29 9.29 -6.34 -6.64
CA VAL A 29 8.75 -5.58 -5.52
C VAL A 29 7.45 -4.90 -5.96
N CYS A 30 6.39 -5.10 -5.20
CA CYS A 30 5.11 -4.42 -5.39
C CYS A 30 4.89 -3.41 -4.26
N ILE A 31 4.35 -2.24 -4.60
CA ILE A 31 3.96 -1.20 -3.64
C ILE A 31 2.45 -1.07 -3.66
N TRP A 32 1.83 -1.08 -2.48
CA TRP A 32 0.40 -1.00 -2.27
C TRP A 32 0.07 0.23 -1.42
N ILE A 33 -1.07 0.86 -1.69
CA ILE A 33 -1.57 2.01 -0.94
C ILE A 33 -2.67 1.52 -0.01
N TRP A 34 -2.46 1.60 1.30
CA TRP A 34 -3.49 1.33 2.30
C TRP A 34 -4.21 2.62 2.67
N ASN A 35 -5.54 2.60 2.57
CA ASN A 35 -6.38 3.67 3.07
C ASN A 35 -6.94 3.27 4.45
N GLY A 36 -6.53 3.99 5.49
CA GLY A 36 -6.93 3.73 6.88
C GLY A 36 -8.41 3.98 7.12
N THR A 37 -8.98 5.01 6.47
CA THR A 37 -10.42 5.32 6.56
C THR A 37 -11.29 4.23 5.93
N LYS A 38 -10.87 3.66 4.80
CA LYS A 38 -11.58 2.57 4.10
C LYS A 38 -11.23 1.19 4.65
N GLY A 39 -10.12 1.06 5.37
CA GLY A 39 -9.61 -0.23 5.86
C GLY A 39 -9.25 -1.21 4.75
N ALA A 40 -8.75 -0.72 3.62
CA ALA A 40 -8.48 -1.53 2.43
C ALA A 40 -7.31 -1.00 1.59
N ILE A 41 -6.73 -1.88 0.77
CA ILE A 41 -5.82 -1.49 -0.32
C ILE A 41 -6.65 -0.78 -1.39
N VAL A 42 -6.19 0.39 -1.81
CA VAL A 42 -6.84 1.20 -2.84
C VAL A 42 -5.94 1.37 -4.06
N ASP A 43 -6.55 1.55 -5.23
CA ASP A 43 -5.82 1.88 -6.43
C ASP A 43 -5.32 3.33 -6.41
N ARG A 44 -4.30 3.59 -7.22
CA ARG A 44 -3.60 4.88 -7.35
C ARG A 44 -4.50 5.99 -7.89
N GLU A 45 -5.66 5.66 -8.48
CA GLU A 45 -6.62 6.60 -9.07
C GLU A 45 -7.47 7.42 -8.08
N TYR A 46 -7.19 7.34 -6.77
CA TYR A 46 -7.79 8.26 -5.79
C TYR A 46 -6.82 9.34 -5.22
N PRO A 47 -6.04 10.09 -6.03
CA PRO A 47 -5.18 11.13 -5.47
C PRO A 47 -5.95 12.42 -5.13
N ASN A 48 -7.15 12.66 -5.69
CA ASN A 48 -7.83 13.95 -5.59
C ASN A 48 -9.38 13.85 -5.53
N GLN A 49 -9.93 13.33 -4.44
CA GLN A 49 -11.37 13.51 -4.14
C GLN A 49 -11.50 14.26 -2.81
N GLY A 50 -11.17 15.55 -2.82
CA GLY A 50 -11.17 16.36 -1.60
C GLY A 50 -10.53 17.75 -1.72
N TYR A 51 -10.86 18.50 -2.77
CA TYR A 51 -10.92 19.96 -2.71
C TYR A 51 -12.20 20.36 -3.45
N SER A 52 -13.29 20.45 -2.68
CA SER A 52 -14.51 21.17 -3.05
C SER A 52 -14.51 22.49 -2.30
#